data_AF-A0AAV2TZD9-F1
#
_entry.id   AF-A0AAV2TZD9-F1
#
_cell.length_a   1.000
_cell.length_b   1.000
_cell.length_c   1.000
_cell.angle_alpha   90.00
_cell.angle_beta   90.00
_cell.angle_gamma   90.00
#
_symmetry.space_group_name_H-M   'P 1'
#
loop_
_entity.id
_entity.type
_entity.pdbx_description
1 polymer ?
#
loop_
_entity_poly.entity_id
_entity_poly.type
_entity_poly.pdbx_seq_one_letter_code
_entity_poly.pdbx_strand_id
1 'polypeptide(L)'
;MTYPKYQHFYFCPRMIHEDPRIKLACASRTEASKIANTILRLLDWEKFFDYKEIYPGSKTQHFKVFRELSGIPYEDMLFFDDEDRNTREISRLGVHCCLVPDGMSLDVFERALKQFSQTSN
;
A
#
# COMPACT_ATOMS: atom_id res chain seq x y z
N MET A 1 22.31 -9.56 16.87
CA MET A 1 21.55 -10.63 16.19
C MET A 1 20.56 -9.96 15.24
N THR A 2 20.93 -9.81 13.98
CA THR A 2 20.06 -9.27 12.93
C THR A 2 19.37 -10.43 12.24
N TYR A 3 18.05 -10.52 12.37
CA TYR A 3 17.24 -11.56 11.74
C TYR A 3 17.07 -11.22 10.25
N PRO A 4 17.66 -12.00 9.30
CA PRO A 4 17.68 -11.65 7.87
C PRO A 4 16.29 -11.51 7.25
N LYS A 5 15.30 -12.24 7.77
CA LYS A 5 13.91 -12.23 7.27
C LYS A 5 13.24 -10.86 7.33
N TYR A 6 13.65 -9.97 8.22
CA TYR A 6 13.04 -8.65 8.38
C TYR A 6 13.78 -7.52 7.64
N GLN A 7 14.98 -7.78 7.11
CA GLN A 7 15.74 -6.76 6.36
C GLN A 7 15.04 -6.37 5.06
N HIS A 8 14.35 -7.32 4.42
CA HIS A 8 13.63 -7.08 3.17
C HIS A 8 12.38 -6.21 3.34
N PHE A 9 11.69 -6.32 4.48
CA PHE A 9 10.42 -5.60 4.71
C PHE A 9 10.63 -4.09 4.91
N TYR A 10 11.79 -3.69 5.47
CA TYR A 10 12.20 -2.28 5.53
C TYR A 10 12.69 -1.73 4.19
N PHE A 11 13.15 -2.60 3.29
CA PHE A 11 13.83 -2.19 2.06
C PHE A 11 12.85 -1.70 1.00
N CYS A 12 11.70 -2.38 0.83
CA CYS A 12 10.71 -2.01 -0.18
C CYS A 12 10.12 -0.60 0.05
N PRO A 13 9.56 -0.25 1.23
CA PRO A 13 9.00 1.10 1.45
C PRO A 13 10.05 2.19 1.27
N ARG A 14 11.29 1.93 1.69
CA ARG A 14 12.40 2.87 1.55
C ARG A 14 12.77 3.10 0.07
N MET A 15 12.98 2.05 -0.71
CA MET A 15 13.33 2.17 -2.13
C MET A 15 12.24 2.89 -2.92
N ILE A 16 10.97 2.62 -2.60
CA ILE A 16 9.83 3.27 -3.25
C ILE A 16 9.80 4.76 -2.93
N HIS A 17 9.97 5.12 -1.65
CA HIS A 17 9.91 6.51 -1.20
C HIS A 17 11.09 7.37 -1.69
N GLU A 18 12.24 6.76 -2.01
CA GLU A 18 13.40 7.48 -2.55
C GLU A 18 13.18 7.99 -3.99
N ASP A 19 12.18 7.47 -4.73
CA ASP A 19 11.77 8.02 -6.03
C ASP A 19 10.62 9.03 -5.86
N PRO A 20 10.86 10.34 -6.07
CA PRO A 20 9.84 11.37 -5.83
C PRO A 20 8.61 11.27 -6.75
N ARG A 21 8.69 10.46 -7.82
CA ARG A 21 7.59 10.21 -8.76
C ARG A 21 6.60 9.18 -8.24
N ILE A 22 7.00 8.37 -7.25
CA ILE A 22 6.14 7.35 -6.66
C ILE A 22 5.62 7.86 -5.32
N LYS A 23 4.33 7.70 -5.11
CA LYS A 23 3.65 8.05 -3.85
C LYS A 23 3.26 6.78 -3.12
N LEU A 24 3.53 6.75 -1.82
CA LEU A 24 3.18 5.62 -0.98
C LEU A 24 2.04 6.00 -0.04
N ALA A 25 1.00 5.17 0.00
CA ALA A 25 -0.18 5.39 0.83
C ALA A 25 -0.47 4.17 1.72
N CYS A 26 -1.02 4.41 2.91
CA CYS A 26 -1.48 3.37 3.83
C CYS A 26 -2.99 3.43 3.99
N ALA A 27 -3.69 2.33 3.70
CA ALA A 27 -5.15 2.21 3.81
C ALA A 27 -5.53 1.07 4.76
N SER A 28 -6.10 1.38 5.92
CA SER A 28 -6.43 0.37 6.94
C SER A 28 -7.81 0.59 7.55
N ARG A 29 -8.60 -0.48 7.62
CA ARG A 29 -9.98 -0.47 8.14
C ARG A 29 -10.05 -0.74 9.66
N THR A 30 -8.93 -0.67 10.36
CA THR A 30 -8.85 -1.02 11.78
C THR A 30 -9.62 -0.05 12.67
N GLU A 31 -10.30 -0.56 13.70
CA GLU A 31 -10.87 0.26 14.79
C GLU A 31 -9.78 0.77 15.74
N ALA A 32 -8.60 0.14 15.72
CA ALA A 32 -7.48 0.46 16.59
C ALA A 32 -6.51 1.47 15.95
N SER A 33 -7.03 2.54 15.34
CA SER A 33 -6.21 3.53 14.60
C SER A 33 -5.05 4.11 15.42
N LYS A 34 -5.24 4.32 16.73
CA LYS A 34 -4.18 4.82 17.62
C LYS A 34 -3.02 3.82 17.77
N ILE A 35 -3.34 2.53 17.85
CA ILE A 35 -2.35 1.45 17.97
C ILE A 35 -1.60 1.31 16.64
N ALA A 36 -2.33 1.29 15.51
CA ALA A 36 -1.73 1.21 14.18
C ALA A 36 -0.74 2.36 13.94
N ASN A 37 -1.12 3.61 14.23
CA ASN A 37 -0.20 4.75 14.13
C ASN A 37 0.99 4.65 15.09
N THR A 38 0.79 4.09 16.29
CA THR A 38 1.90 3.88 17.22
C THR A 38 2.90 2.87 16.70
N ILE A 39 2.43 1.77 16.11
CA ILE A 39 3.30 0.76 15.48
C ILE A 39 4.10 1.39 14.34
N LEU A 40 3.45 2.18 13.46
CA LEU A 40 4.15 2.87 12.37
C LEU A 40 5.28 3.79 12.86
N ARG A 41 5.06 4.49 13.98
CA ARG A 41 6.10 5.32 14.60
C ARG A 41 7.23 4.51 15.22
N LEU A 42 6.89 3.45 15.95
CA LEU A 42 7.89 2.59 16.58
C LEU A 42 8.78 1.88 15.56
N LEU A 43 8.23 1.55 14.39
CA LEU A 43 8.96 0.99 13.27
C LEU A 43 9.69 2.04 12.42
N ASP A 44 9.49 3.34 12.69
CA ASP A 44 9.99 4.47 11.88
C ASP A 44 9.55 4.39 10.41
N TRP A 45 8.32 3.93 10.17
CA TRP A 45 7.72 3.77 8.84
C TRP A 45 6.81 4.92 8.45
N GLU A 46 6.36 5.71 9.41
CA GLU A 46 5.46 6.85 9.16
C GLU A 46 6.01 7.78 8.06
N LYS A 47 7.33 7.99 8.04
CA LYS A 47 8.03 8.83 7.06
C LYS A 47 7.93 8.34 5.61
N PHE A 48 7.67 7.05 5.38
CA PHE A 48 7.59 6.51 4.02
C PHE A 48 6.26 6.80 3.35
N PHE A 49 5.19 7.03 4.12
CA PHE A 49 3.84 7.21 3.60
C PHE A 49 3.52 8.69 3.41
N ASP A 50 3.29 9.10 2.16
CA ASP A 50 2.78 10.44 1.82
C ASP A 50 1.33 10.63 2.32
N TYR A 51 0.54 9.56 2.30
CA TYR A 51 -0.88 9.57 2.68
C TYR A 51 -1.23 8.41 3.62
N LYS A 52 -2.07 8.65 4.62
CA LYS A 52 -2.51 7.63 5.57
C LYS A 52 -4.00 7.78 5.88
N GLU A 53 -4.77 6.78 5.48
CA GLU A 53 -6.18 6.64 5.83
C GLU A 53 -6.31 5.38 6.71
N ILE A 54 -6.43 5.56 8.03
CA ILE A 54 -6.46 4.47 9.02
C ILE A 54 -7.68 4.66 9.92
N TYR A 55 -8.82 4.13 9.50
CA TYR A 55 -10.07 4.18 10.25
C TYR A 55 -11.08 3.14 9.73
N PRO A 56 -12.08 2.75 10.53
CA PRO A 56 -13.13 1.85 10.06
C PRO A 56 -13.93 2.47 8.91
N GLY A 57 -14.17 1.68 7.87
CA GLY A 57 -14.93 2.14 6.71
C GLY A 57 -14.70 1.28 5.49
N SER A 58 -15.18 1.74 4.35
CA SER A 58 -14.95 1.12 3.04
C SER A 58 -13.63 1.62 2.46
N LYS A 59 -12.84 0.74 1.82
CA LYS A 59 -11.58 1.16 1.19
C LYS A 59 -11.84 2.13 0.03
N THR A 60 -13.01 2.08 -0.60
CA THR A 60 -13.40 3.07 -1.61
C THR A 60 -13.30 4.51 -1.07
N GLN A 61 -13.68 4.76 0.19
CA GLN A 61 -13.56 6.09 0.78
C GLN A 61 -12.09 6.48 0.99
N HIS A 62 -11.26 5.55 1.45
CA HIS A 62 -9.82 5.76 1.61
C HIS A 62 -9.17 6.14 0.26
N PHE A 63 -9.50 5.39 -0.80
CA PHE A 63 -8.98 5.62 -2.15
C PHE A 63 -9.47 6.92 -2.78
N LYS A 64 -10.70 7.37 -2.49
CA LYS A 64 -11.16 8.70 -2.90
C LYS A 64 -10.27 9.80 -2.34
N VAL A 65 -9.96 9.73 -1.04
CA VAL A 65 -9.07 10.71 -0.39
C VAL A 65 -7.67 10.65 -1.00
N PHE A 66 -7.11 9.47 -1.26
CA PHE A 66 -5.81 9.36 -1.93
C PHE A 66 -5.81 10.00 -3.31
N ARG A 67 -6.83 9.74 -4.14
CA ARG A 67 -6.95 10.34 -5.46
C ARG A 67 -7.08 11.87 -5.39
N GLU A 68 -7.89 12.38 -4.47
CA GLU A 68 -8.08 13.83 -4.28
C GLU A 68 -6.79 14.53 -3.84
N LEU A 69 -6.04 13.94 -2.90
CA LEU A 69 -4.81 14.53 -2.37
C LEU A 69 -3.60 14.37 -3.31
N SER A 70 -3.53 13.27 -4.05
CA SER A 70 -2.39 12.98 -4.94
C SER A 70 -2.58 13.47 -6.36
N GLY A 71 -3.83 13.61 -6.82
CA GLY A 71 -4.16 13.84 -8.22
C GLY A 71 -3.89 12.65 -9.14
N ILE A 72 -3.49 11.48 -8.59
CA ILE A 72 -3.14 10.29 -9.37
C ILE A 72 -4.44 9.57 -9.80
N PRO A 73 -4.61 9.24 -11.10
CA PRO A 73 -5.73 8.42 -11.57
C PRO A 73 -5.74 7.02 -10.95
N TYR A 74 -6.89 6.36 -10.88
CA TYR A 74 -6.97 5.04 -10.23
C TYR A 74 -6.21 3.96 -11.00
N GLU A 75 -6.25 4.03 -12.32
CA GLU A 75 -5.52 3.18 -13.26
C GLU A 75 -3.99 3.25 -13.07
N ASP A 76 -3.49 4.34 -12.49
CA ASP A 76 -2.07 4.54 -12.16
C ASP A 76 -1.73 4.13 -10.72
N MET A 77 -2.64 3.43 -10.02
CA MET A 77 -2.43 2.93 -8.66
C MET A 77 -2.24 1.41 -8.62
N LEU A 78 -1.27 0.98 -7.81
CA LEU A 78 -1.02 -0.42 -7.46
C LEU A 78 -1.33 -0.64 -5.97
N PHE A 79 -2.19 -1.61 -5.67
CA PHE A 79 -2.69 -1.86 -4.33
C PHE A 79 -2.48 -3.30 -3.87
N PHE A 80 -1.95 -3.48 -2.67
CA PHE A 80 -1.73 -4.78 -2.04
C PHE A 80 -2.61 -4.93 -0.81
N ASP A 81 -3.35 -6.04 -0.70
CA ASP A 81 -4.18 -6.35 0.46
C ASP A 81 -4.34 -7.86 0.64
N ASP A 82 -4.46 -8.33 1.87
CA ASP A 82 -4.71 -9.73 2.21
C ASP A 82 -6.21 -10.09 2.18
N GLU A 83 -7.12 -9.12 2.23
CA GLU A 83 -8.56 -9.35 2.20
C GLU A 83 -9.12 -9.25 0.77
N ASP A 84 -9.51 -10.39 0.18
CA ASP A 84 -10.12 -10.48 -1.17
C ASP A 84 -11.33 -9.54 -1.36
N ARG A 85 -12.06 -9.26 -0.28
CA ARG A 85 -13.16 -8.30 -0.30
C ARG A 85 -12.69 -6.89 -0.65
N ASN A 86 -11.59 -6.44 -0.05
CA ASN A 86 -11.03 -5.11 -0.28
C ASN A 86 -10.45 -5.01 -1.70
N THR A 87 -9.74 -6.04 -2.17
CA THR A 87 -9.17 -6.02 -3.52
C THR A 87 -10.25 -5.98 -4.60
N ARG A 88 -11.33 -6.77 -4.46
CA ARG A 88 -12.49 -6.74 -5.38
C ARG A 88 -13.26 -5.42 -5.33
N GLU A 89 -13.36 -4.81 -4.15
CA GLU A 89 -14.00 -3.50 -4.00
C GLU A 89 -13.20 -2.44 -4.76
N ILE A 90 -11.88 -2.41 -4.58
CA ILE A 90 -10.99 -1.40 -5.14
C ILE A 90 -10.70 -1.62 -6.63
N SER A 91 -10.65 -2.86 -7.11
CA SER A 91 -10.44 -3.16 -8.53
C SER A 91 -11.55 -2.58 -9.42
N ARG A 92 -12.77 -2.41 -8.89
CA ARG A 92 -13.89 -1.77 -9.60
C ARG A 92 -13.67 -0.29 -9.88
N LEU A 93 -12.73 0.36 -9.18
CA LEU A 93 -12.34 1.75 -9.42
C LEU A 93 -11.31 1.88 -10.54
N GLY A 94 -10.74 0.78 -11.03
CA GLY A 94 -9.66 0.76 -12.04
C GLY A 94 -8.26 0.53 -11.46
N VAL A 95 -8.14 0.45 -10.13
CA VAL A 95 -6.86 0.21 -9.44
C VAL A 95 -6.36 -1.21 -9.70
N HIS A 96 -5.07 -1.35 -10.01
CA HIS A 96 -4.43 -2.66 -10.13
C HIS A 96 -4.26 -3.28 -8.73
N CYS A 97 -5.00 -4.35 -8.43
CA CYS A 97 -5.02 -4.94 -7.10
C CYS A 97 -4.30 -6.29 -7.08
N CYS A 98 -3.45 -6.49 -6.08
CA CYS A 98 -2.74 -7.73 -5.80
C CYS A 98 -3.22 -8.31 -4.46
N LEU A 99 -3.90 -9.45 -4.52
CA LEU A 99 -4.29 -10.20 -3.33
C LEU A 99 -3.06 -10.92 -2.75
N VAL A 100 -2.74 -10.66 -1.48
CA VAL A 100 -1.55 -11.15 -0.79
C VAL A 100 -1.91 -11.85 0.53
N PRO A 101 -2.52 -13.06 0.47
CA PRO A 101 -3.06 -13.73 1.65
C PRO A 101 -1.99 -14.11 2.68
N ASP A 102 -0.75 -14.31 2.23
CA ASP A 102 0.41 -14.61 3.07
C ASP A 102 1.28 -13.37 3.38
N GLY A 103 0.76 -12.18 3.08
CA GLY A 103 1.46 -10.91 3.22
C GLY A 103 2.46 -10.61 2.11
N MET A 104 3.21 -9.52 2.29
CA MET A 104 4.16 -9.01 1.30
C MET A 104 5.52 -9.71 1.36
N SER A 105 6.09 -9.97 0.19
CA SER A 105 7.49 -10.36 0.00
C SER A 105 8.07 -9.62 -1.20
N LEU A 106 9.41 -9.63 -1.34
CA LEU A 106 10.07 -9.01 -2.49
C LEU A 106 9.61 -9.66 -3.81
N ASP A 107 9.51 -10.99 -3.86
CA ASP A 107 9.04 -11.71 -5.05
C ASP A 107 7.58 -11.38 -5.43
N VAL A 108 6.73 -11.13 -4.43
CA VAL A 108 5.35 -10.67 -4.66
C VAL A 108 5.37 -9.26 -5.24
N PHE A 109 6.16 -8.38 -4.65
CA PHE A 109 6.28 -6.98 -5.09
C PHE A 109 6.82 -6.85 -6.52
N GLU A 110 7.92 -7.54 -6.84
CA GLU A 110 8.53 -7.50 -8.18
C GLU A 110 7.58 -8.05 -9.26
N ARG A 111 6.87 -9.15 -8.97
CA ARG A 111 5.88 -9.71 -9.90
C ARG A 111 4.72 -8.76 -10.15
N ALA A 112 4.22 -8.12 -9.09
CA ALA A 112 3.14 -7.14 -9.19
C ALA A 112 3.57 -5.91 -10.01
N LEU A 113 4.77 -5.38 -9.79
CA LEU A 113 5.31 -4.27 -10.61
C LEU A 113 5.41 -4.65 -12.09
N LYS A 114 5.87 -5.87 -12.40
CA LYS A 114 5.94 -6.37 -13.77
C LYS A 114 4.55 -6.44 -14.42
N GLN A 115 3.56 -6.98 -13.71
CA GLN A 115 2.18 -7.05 -14.19
C GLN A 115 1.56 -5.67 -14.39
N PHE A 116 1.80 -4.76 -13.46
CA PHE A 116 1.33 -3.37 -13.53
C PHE A 116 1.89 -2.66 -14.77
N SER A 117 3.20 -2.77 -15.02
CA SER A 117 3.86 -2.16 -16.19
C SER A 117 3.37 -2.68 -17.54
N GLN A 118 2.74 -3.86 -17.58
CA GLN A 118 2.16 -4.45 -18.80
C GLN A 118 0.72 -4.00 -19.05
N THR A 119 0.07 -3.43 -18.02
CA THR A 119 -1.33 -2.99 -18.07
C THR A 119 -1.43 -1.51 -18.43
N SER A 120 -0.42 -0.71 -18.09
CA SER A 120 -0.31 0.70 -18.48
C SER A 120 0.09 0.83 -19.96
N ASN A 121 -0.89 1.01 -20.84
CA ASN A 121 -0.73 1.37 -22.26
C ASN A 121 -1.37 2.73 -22.54
#